data_AF-A0A2N0NQ36-F1
#
_entry.id   AF-A0A2N0NQ36-F1
#
_cell.length_a   1.000
_cell.length_b   1.000
_cell.length_c   1.000
_cell.angle_alpha   90.00
_cell.angle_beta   90.00
_cell.angle_gamma   90.00
#
_symmetry.space_group_name_H-M   'P 1'
#
loop_
_entity.id
_entity.type
_entity.pdbx_description
1 polymer ?
#
loop_
_entity_poly.entity_id
_entity_poly.type
_entity_poly.pdbx_seq_one_letter_code
_entity_poly.pdbx_strand_id
1 'polypeptide(L)'
;MANIWHARFRYRSYRSNLKVKNSEFRMIYYSLITNSHVSLLIQDEEFFVNCHHIRSIWAPIKECINILKSKSATLADCFMQMIKLAIAIFRLPSSNPYKVSAIQIFNRRYLEFQHPAYLLCYFLHPYYRGLSLNGEGFRNAAITATTLWQNLEYSEQECKELLTQFQKYDQKLKPYDLSYEKNMDMPEL
;
A
#
# COMPACT_ATOMS: atom_id res chain seq x y z
N MET A 1 -12.63 -17.84 19.80
CA MET A 1 -11.15 -17.71 19.80
C MET A 1 -10.45 -19.00 19.33
N ALA A 2 -10.84 -19.60 18.20
CA ALA A 2 -10.30 -20.89 17.72
C ALA A 2 -9.51 -20.83 16.38
N ASN A 3 -9.42 -19.65 15.74
CA ASN A 3 -8.99 -19.57 14.34
C ASN A 3 -7.50 -19.25 14.11
N ILE A 4 -6.74 -18.92 15.17
CA ILE A 4 -5.32 -18.53 15.03
C ILE A 4 -4.38 -19.75 15.11
N TRP A 5 -4.76 -20.79 15.87
CA TRP A 5 -3.94 -22.00 16.02
C TRP A 5 -4.01 -22.94 14.80
N HIS A 6 -5.18 -23.05 14.16
CA HIS A 6 -5.34 -23.85 12.93
C HIS A 6 -4.59 -23.28 11.72
N ALA A 7 -4.49 -21.94 11.60
CA ALA A 7 -3.74 -21.29 10.52
C ALA A 7 -2.22 -21.50 10.67
N ARG A 8 -1.71 -21.47 11.91
CA ARG A 8 -0.28 -21.66 12.21
C ARG A 8 0.17 -23.11 11.99
N PHE A 9 -0.70 -24.09 12.24
CA PHE A 9 -0.45 -25.50 11.94
C PHE A 9 -0.45 -25.81 10.43
N ARG A 10 -1.39 -25.25 9.65
CA ARG A 10 -1.34 -25.36 8.18
C ARG A 10 -0.09 -24.69 7.60
N TYR A 11 0.28 -23.49 8.05
CA TYR A 11 1.46 -22.79 7.53
C TYR A 11 2.77 -23.57 7.78
N ARG A 12 2.93 -24.19 8.97
CA ARG A 12 4.07 -25.08 9.25
C ARG A 12 4.06 -26.33 8.39
N SER A 13 2.90 -26.97 8.21
CA SER A 13 2.73 -28.15 7.34
C SER A 13 3.00 -27.84 5.86
N TYR A 14 2.57 -26.69 5.35
CA TYR A 14 2.91 -26.23 3.99
C TYR A 14 4.40 -25.91 3.85
N ARG A 15 5.05 -25.31 4.86
CA ARG A 15 6.49 -25.00 4.85
C ARG A 15 7.36 -26.27 4.84
N SER A 16 7.01 -27.29 5.61
CA SER A 16 7.70 -28.59 5.57
C SER A 16 7.41 -29.35 4.26
N ASN A 17 6.17 -29.34 3.77
CA ASN A 17 5.82 -29.97 2.49
C ASN A 17 6.47 -29.28 1.28
N LEU A 18 6.64 -27.95 1.29
CA LEU A 18 7.37 -27.22 0.24
C LEU A 18 8.87 -27.47 0.28
N LYS A 19 9.47 -27.61 1.47
CA LYS A 19 10.88 -27.99 1.60
C LYS A 19 11.12 -29.41 1.09
N VAL A 20 10.29 -30.37 1.47
CA VAL A 20 10.38 -31.78 1.03
C VAL A 20 10.12 -31.91 -0.46
N LYS A 21 9.09 -31.24 -1.00
CA LYS A 21 8.84 -31.22 -2.45
C LYS A 21 9.96 -30.52 -3.21
N ASN A 22 10.54 -29.43 -2.70
CA ASN A 22 11.68 -28.78 -3.35
C ASN A 22 12.94 -29.67 -3.33
N SER A 23 13.17 -30.47 -2.28
CA SER A 23 14.30 -31.42 -2.26
C SER A 23 14.11 -32.60 -3.24
N GLU A 24 12.90 -33.15 -3.35
CA GLU A 24 12.59 -34.20 -4.32
C GLU A 24 12.59 -33.68 -5.77
N PHE A 25 12.01 -32.50 -6.02
CA PHE A 25 12.09 -31.82 -7.32
C PHE A 25 13.54 -31.46 -7.69
N ARG A 26 14.35 -30.99 -6.74
CA ARG A 26 15.78 -30.70 -6.95
C ARG A 26 16.52 -31.95 -7.42
N MET A 27 16.27 -33.12 -6.82
CA MET A 27 16.97 -34.36 -7.22
C MET A 27 16.56 -34.88 -8.61
N ILE A 28 15.27 -34.81 -8.97
CA ILE A 28 14.77 -35.34 -10.26
C ILE A 28 15.25 -34.52 -11.46
N TYR A 29 15.27 -33.19 -11.35
CA TYR A 29 15.70 -32.33 -12.46
C TYR A 29 17.22 -32.14 -12.53
N TYR A 30 17.95 -32.36 -11.43
CA TYR A 30 19.41 -32.20 -11.42
C TYR A 30 20.11 -33.11 -12.42
N SER A 31 19.68 -34.37 -12.55
CA SER A 31 20.23 -35.30 -13.54
C SER A 31 19.87 -34.98 -14.99
N LEU A 32 18.91 -34.06 -15.21
CA LEU A 32 18.47 -33.62 -16.54
C LEU A 32 19.08 -32.28 -16.97
N ILE A 33 19.60 -31.50 -16.02
CA ILE A 33 20.18 -30.17 -16.29
C ILE A 33 21.68 -30.31 -16.54
N THR A 34 22.06 -30.28 -17.82
CA THR A 34 23.47 -30.38 -18.25
C THR A 34 24.23 -29.04 -18.12
N ASN A 35 23.53 -27.93 -17.94
CA ASN A 35 24.14 -26.61 -17.81
C ASN A 35 24.62 -26.36 -16.37
N SER A 36 25.93 -26.26 -16.19
CA SER A 36 26.59 -26.07 -14.90
C SER A 36 26.18 -24.77 -14.18
N HIS A 37 25.96 -23.67 -14.91
CA HIS A 37 25.53 -22.40 -14.33
C HIS A 37 24.10 -22.49 -13.77
N VAL A 38 23.19 -23.14 -14.50
CA VAL A 38 21.81 -23.34 -14.04
C VAL A 38 21.78 -24.27 -12.82
N SER A 39 22.59 -25.32 -12.84
CA SER A 39 22.77 -26.24 -11.71
C SER A 39 23.20 -25.50 -10.44
N LEU A 40 24.23 -24.64 -10.53
CA LEU A 40 24.70 -23.84 -9.39
C LEU A 40 23.61 -22.90 -8.85
N LEU A 41 22.87 -22.24 -9.74
CA LEU A 41 21.77 -21.35 -9.35
C LEU A 41 20.64 -22.08 -8.61
N ILE A 42 20.29 -23.31 -9.04
CA ILE A 42 19.25 -24.12 -8.40
C ILE A 42 19.70 -24.61 -7.02
N GLN A 43 21.00 -24.74 -6.78
CA GLN A 43 21.53 -25.13 -5.47
C GLN A 43 21.58 -23.96 -4.49
N ASP A 44 21.68 -22.73 -4.98
CA ASP A 44 21.70 -21.52 -4.17
C ASP A 44 20.37 -21.31 -3.42
N GLU A 45 20.37 -21.52 -2.09
CA GLU A 45 19.18 -21.26 -1.26
C GLU A 45 18.85 -19.77 -1.17
N GLU A 46 19.86 -18.90 -1.23
CA GLU A 46 19.69 -17.45 -1.15
C GLU A 46 18.94 -16.93 -2.38
N PHE A 47 19.20 -17.50 -3.56
CA PHE A 47 18.43 -17.24 -4.77
C PHE A 47 16.93 -17.43 -4.56
N PHE A 48 16.49 -18.57 -4.00
CA PHE A 48 15.06 -18.83 -3.78
C PHE A 48 14.47 -17.94 -2.68
N VAL A 49 15.24 -17.66 -1.62
CA VAL A 49 14.83 -16.71 -0.58
C VAL A 49 14.58 -15.33 -1.20
N ASN A 50 15.47 -14.87 -2.10
CA ASN A 50 15.30 -13.62 -2.83
C ASN A 50 14.08 -13.65 -3.76
N CYS A 51 13.83 -14.74 -4.49
CA CYS A 51 12.62 -14.91 -5.29
C CYS A 51 11.34 -14.83 -4.43
N HIS A 52 11.33 -15.42 -3.23
CA HIS A 52 10.20 -15.33 -2.32
C HIS A 52 9.95 -13.89 -1.84
N HIS A 53 11.01 -13.15 -1.55
CA HIS A 53 10.92 -11.75 -1.19
C HIS A 53 10.36 -10.89 -2.34
N ILE A 54 10.83 -11.08 -3.57
CA ILE A 54 10.28 -10.39 -4.76
C ILE A 54 8.79 -10.71 -4.93
N ARG A 55 8.42 -11.99 -4.82
CA ARG A 55 7.01 -12.42 -4.90
C ARG A 55 6.14 -11.74 -3.86
N SER A 56 6.67 -11.41 -2.68
CA SER A 56 5.89 -10.73 -1.63
C SER A 56 5.48 -9.30 -2.03
N ILE A 57 6.23 -8.64 -2.92
CA ILE A 57 5.88 -7.33 -3.50
C ILE A 57 4.96 -7.47 -4.72
N TRP A 58 5.00 -8.60 -5.44
CA TRP A 58 4.15 -8.79 -6.62
C TRP A 58 2.66 -8.73 -6.29
N ALA A 59 2.26 -9.25 -5.12
CA ALA A 59 0.88 -9.22 -4.66
C ALA A 59 0.33 -7.78 -4.52
N PRO A 60 0.96 -6.87 -3.75
CA PRO A 60 0.51 -5.48 -3.66
C PRO A 60 0.63 -4.71 -4.98
N ILE A 61 1.59 -5.03 -5.86
CA ILE A 61 1.65 -4.45 -7.22
C ILE A 61 0.41 -4.86 -8.03
N LYS A 62 0.06 -6.15 -8.05
CA LYS A 62 -1.11 -6.64 -8.78
C LYS A 62 -2.41 -6.03 -8.22
N GLU A 63 -2.53 -5.94 -6.90
CA GLU A 63 -3.68 -5.31 -6.24
C GLU A 63 -3.79 -3.82 -6.61
N CYS A 64 -2.67 -3.10 -6.58
CA CYS A 64 -2.58 -1.71 -7.03
C CYS A 64 -3.09 -1.56 -8.46
N ILE A 65 -2.53 -2.32 -9.41
CA ILE A 65 -2.93 -2.26 -10.82
C ILE A 65 -4.43 -2.54 -10.99
N ASN A 66 -4.98 -3.53 -10.29
CA ASN A 66 -6.39 -3.88 -10.40
C ASN A 66 -7.30 -2.77 -9.87
N ILE A 67 -6.97 -2.17 -8.73
CA ILE A 67 -7.76 -1.09 -8.14
C ILE A 67 -7.68 0.16 -9.03
N LEU A 68 -6.48 0.56 -9.47
CA LEU A 68 -6.29 1.78 -10.25
C LEU A 68 -6.81 1.67 -11.69
N LYS A 69 -7.01 0.45 -12.21
CA LYS A 69 -7.71 0.22 -13.47
C LYS A 69 -9.24 0.24 -13.34
N SER A 70 -9.78 0.21 -12.11
CA SER A 70 -11.23 0.30 -11.92
C SER A 70 -11.74 1.65 -12.40
N LYS A 71 -12.92 1.67 -13.03
CA LYS A 71 -13.62 2.92 -13.38
C LYS A 71 -14.00 3.75 -12.14
N SER A 72 -14.07 3.11 -10.99
CA SER A 72 -14.40 3.73 -9.70
C SER A 72 -13.17 4.19 -8.90
N ALA A 73 -11.96 4.13 -9.48
CA ALA A 73 -10.75 4.49 -8.76
C ALA A 73 -10.69 5.99 -8.48
N THR A 74 -10.45 6.37 -7.23
CA THR A 74 -10.31 7.77 -6.80
C THR A 74 -8.86 8.16 -6.62
N LEU A 75 -8.57 9.47 -6.53
CA LEU A 75 -7.23 9.97 -6.16
C LEU A 75 -6.78 9.46 -4.77
N ALA A 76 -7.74 9.27 -3.84
CA ALA A 76 -7.46 8.68 -2.54
C ALA A 76 -7.01 7.22 -2.66
N ASP A 77 -7.64 6.43 -3.54
CA ASP A 77 -7.21 5.06 -3.83
C ASP A 77 -5.79 5.03 -4.41
N CYS A 78 -5.45 5.94 -5.33
CA CYS A 78 -4.09 6.11 -5.84
C CYS A 78 -3.09 6.31 -4.70
N PHE A 79 -3.35 7.27 -3.80
CA PHE A 79 -2.47 7.56 -2.68
C PHE A 79 -2.32 6.38 -1.72
N MET A 80 -3.42 5.68 -1.44
CA MET A 80 -3.41 4.49 -0.58
C MET A 80 -2.58 3.34 -1.16
N GLN A 81 -2.69 3.12 -2.46
CA GLN A 81 -1.93 2.06 -3.10
C GLN A 81 -0.44 2.38 -3.13
N MET A 82 -0.06 3.65 -3.25
CA MET A 82 1.34 4.07 -3.07
C MET A 82 1.86 3.77 -1.66
N ILE A 83 1.09 4.08 -0.61
CA ILE A 83 1.47 3.77 0.78
C ILE A 83 1.64 2.26 0.98
N LYS A 84 0.67 1.45 0.51
CA LYS A 84 0.75 -0.01 0.60
C LYS A 84 1.98 -0.57 -0.12
N LEU A 85 2.30 -0.05 -1.30
CA LEU A 85 3.50 -0.41 -2.05
C LEU A 85 4.78 -0.02 -1.31
N ALA A 86 4.85 1.19 -0.76
CA ALA A 86 5.97 1.64 0.06
C ALA A 86 6.20 0.68 1.22
N ILE A 87 5.16 0.37 2.01
CA ILE A 87 5.23 -0.56 3.14
C ILE A 87 5.73 -1.93 2.70
N ALA A 88 5.24 -2.46 1.57
CA ALA A 88 5.68 -3.74 1.04
C ALA A 88 7.18 -3.75 0.69
N ILE A 89 7.68 -2.68 0.04
CA ILE A 89 9.09 -2.51 -0.29
C ILE A 89 9.94 -2.36 0.98
N PHE A 90 9.49 -1.55 1.95
CA PHE A 90 10.21 -1.34 3.21
C PHE A 90 10.35 -2.61 4.05
N ARG A 91 9.36 -3.52 3.97
CA ARG A 91 9.37 -4.83 4.65
C ARG A 91 10.36 -5.84 4.07
N LEU A 92 10.92 -5.59 2.89
CA LEU A 92 12.02 -6.42 2.40
C LEU A 92 13.20 -6.41 3.38
N PRO A 93 13.92 -7.52 3.57
CA PRO A 93 15.15 -7.51 4.35
C PRO A 93 16.21 -6.61 3.73
N SER A 94 17.05 -5.99 4.55
CA SER A 94 18.16 -5.16 4.05
C SER A 94 19.20 -5.96 3.26
N SER A 95 19.31 -7.28 3.50
CA SER A 95 20.13 -8.19 2.71
C SER A 95 19.57 -8.49 1.32
N ASN A 96 18.32 -8.12 1.03
CA ASN A 96 17.74 -8.36 -0.29
C ASN A 96 18.40 -7.41 -1.31
N PRO A 97 19.06 -7.95 -2.35
CA PRO A 97 19.83 -7.14 -3.30
C PRO A 97 18.95 -6.19 -4.13
N TYR A 98 17.64 -6.46 -4.23
CA TYR A 98 16.70 -5.65 -5.02
C TYR A 98 16.06 -4.52 -4.22
N LYS A 99 16.20 -4.50 -2.89
CA LYS A 99 15.51 -3.51 -2.04
C LYS A 99 15.89 -2.08 -2.41
N VAL A 100 17.18 -1.81 -2.59
CA VAL A 100 17.69 -0.47 -2.91
C VAL A 100 17.11 0.00 -4.26
N SER A 101 17.18 -0.84 -5.28
CA SER A 101 16.64 -0.51 -6.60
C SER A 101 15.11 -0.30 -6.57
N ALA A 102 14.38 -1.12 -5.80
CA ALA A 102 12.94 -0.96 -5.63
C ALA A 102 12.58 0.37 -4.95
N ILE A 103 13.32 0.79 -3.91
CA ILE A 103 13.16 2.09 -3.26
C ILE A 103 13.45 3.24 -4.23
N GLN A 104 14.53 3.15 -5.01
CA GLN A 104 14.89 4.19 -5.99
C GLN A 104 13.80 4.37 -7.05
N ILE A 105 13.29 3.26 -7.60
CA ILE A 105 12.21 3.28 -8.58
C ILE A 105 10.94 3.85 -7.94
N PHE A 106 10.58 3.39 -6.74
CA PHE A 106 9.41 3.88 -6.02
C PHE A 106 9.51 5.39 -5.78
N ASN A 107 10.62 5.88 -5.24
CA ASN A 107 10.82 7.30 -4.96
C ASN A 107 10.73 8.15 -6.23
N ARG A 108 11.37 7.71 -7.32
CA ARG A 108 11.28 8.41 -8.62
C ARG A 108 9.84 8.55 -9.08
N ARG A 109 9.03 7.49 -8.99
CA ARG A 109 7.62 7.51 -9.39
C ARG A 109 6.75 8.26 -8.39
N TYR A 110 7.05 8.17 -7.10
CA TYR A 110 6.34 8.91 -6.06
C TYR A 110 6.39 10.42 -6.30
N LEU A 111 7.50 10.96 -6.81
CA LEU A 111 7.60 12.38 -7.19
C LEU A 111 6.59 12.77 -8.28
N GLU A 112 6.27 11.86 -9.22
CA GLU A 112 5.26 12.08 -10.26
C GLU A 112 3.84 12.19 -9.66
N PHE A 113 3.62 11.60 -8.48
CA PHE A 113 2.36 11.65 -7.73
C PHE A 113 2.39 12.63 -6.55
N GLN A 114 3.47 13.39 -6.38
CA GLN A 114 3.61 14.37 -5.32
C GLN A 114 2.83 15.65 -5.65
N HIS A 115 1.51 15.51 -5.80
CA HIS A 115 0.60 16.61 -6.04
C HIS A 115 -0.29 16.83 -4.80
N PRO A 116 -0.47 18.09 -4.32
CA PRO A 116 -1.15 18.37 -3.06
C PRO A 116 -2.58 17.81 -2.98
N ALA A 117 -3.28 17.73 -4.13
CA ALA A 117 -4.61 17.14 -4.22
C ALA A 117 -4.67 15.67 -3.76
N TYR A 118 -3.62 14.85 -3.97
CA TYR A 118 -3.63 13.45 -3.51
C TYR A 118 -3.64 13.37 -1.99
N LEU A 119 -2.83 14.20 -1.33
CA LEU A 119 -2.78 14.29 0.13
C LEU A 119 -4.12 14.76 0.69
N LEU A 120 -4.72 15.78 0.06
CA LEU A 120 -6.04 16.28 0.41
C LEU A 120 -7.13 15.22 0.25
N CYS A 121 -7.16 14.51 -0.88
CA CYS A 121 -8.13 13.43 -1.11
C CYS A 121 -7.96 12.28 -0.10
N TYR A 122 -6.73 11.93 0.26
CA TYR A 122 -6.47 10.95 1.31
C TYR A 122 -7.00 11.43 2.67
N PHE A 123 -6.72 12.69 3.03
CA PHE A 123 -7.21 13.29 4.28
C PHE A 123 -8.75 13.25 4.37
N LEU A 124 -9.44 13.61 3.29
CA LEU A 124 -10.90 13.65 3.23
C LEU A 124 -11.57 12.28 3.10
N HIS A 125 -10.80 11.21 2.93
CA HIS A 125 -11.35 9.90 2.69
C HIS A 125 -11.97 9.33 3.99
N PRO A 126 -13.27 8.97 4.00
CA PRO A 126 -14.01 8.67 5.24
C PRO A 126 -13.41 7.57 6.12
N TYR A 127 -12.78 6.55 5.53
CA TYR A 127 -12.11 5.49 6.29
C TYR A 127 -10.88 5.98 7.08
N TYR A 128 -10.28 7.10 6.69
CA TYR A 128 -9.09 7.69 7.33
C TYR A 128 -9.40 8.92 8.17
N ARG A 129 -10.69 9.28 8.27
CA ARG A 129 -11.13 10.33 9.17
C ARG A 129 -10.60 10.09 10.57
N GLY A 130 -9.95 11.10 11.14
CA GLY A 130 -9.27 11.07 12.43
C GLY A 130 -8.29 9.93 12.66
N LEU A 131 -7.67 9.45 11.59
CA LEU A 131 -6.42 8.68 11.62
C LEU A 131 -5.27 9.62 11.23
N SER A 132 -5.22 10.76 11.94
CA SER A 132 -4.59 12.02 11.56
C SER A 132 -3.27 11.91 10.78
N LEU A 133 -3.10 12.84 9.83
CA LEU A 133 -1.79 13.17 9.29
C LEU A 133 -0.91 13.77 10.40
N ASN A 134 0.42 13.78 10.21
CA ASN A 134 1.26 14.61 11.06
C ASN A 134 0.90 16.09 10.87
N GLY A 135 1.34 16.96 11.79
CA GLY A 135 0.96 18.39 11.75
C GLY A 135 1.27 19.09 10.43
N GLU A 136 2.36 18.70 9.76
CA GLU A 136 2.72 19.21 8.43
C GLU A 136 1.75 18.71 7.34
N GLY A 137 1.42 17.42 7.35
CA GLY A 137 0.47 16.84 6.41
C GLY A 137 -0.92 17.45 6.53
N PHE A 138 -1.41 17.66 7.77
CA PHE A 138 -2.66 18.37 8.02
C PHE A 138 -2.61 19.79 7.46
N ARG A 139 -1.54 20.55 7.77
CA ARG A 139 -1.36 21.92 7.28
C ARG A 139 -1.37 21.98 5.75
N ASN A 140 -0.65 21.07 5.08
CA ASN A 140 -0.58 21.03 3.63
C ASN A 140 -1.93 20.68 2.98
N ALA A 141 -2.68 19.73 3.56
CA ALA A 141 -4.03 19.41 3.12
C ALA A 141 -4.98 20.62 3.30
N ALA A 142 -4.93 21.28 4.46
CA ALA A 142 -5.73 22.46 4.76
C ALA A 142 -5.44 23.62 3.79
N ILE A 143 -4.17 23.94 3.54
CA ILE A 143 -3.76 24.96 2.55
C ILE A 143 -4.32 24.61 1.17
N THR A 144 -4.13 23.37 0.74
CA THR A 144 -4.63 22.90 -0.57
C THR A 144 -6.14 23.08 -0.69
N ALA A 145 -6.90 22.70 0.34
CA ALA A 145 -8.35 22.84 0.36
C ALA A 145 -8.77 24.31 0.29
N THR A 146 -8.16 25.18 1.10
CA THR A 146 -8.49 26.61 1.11
C THR A 146 -8.13 27.30 -0.20
N THR A 147 -7.00 26.96 -0.82
CA THR A 147 -6.62 27.50 -2.12
C THR A 147 -7.61 27.09 -3.21
N LEU A 148 -8.04 25.82 -3.21
CA LEU A 148 -9.09 25.37 -4.13
C LEU A 148 -10.42 26.10 -3.89
N TRP A 149 -10.80 26.31 -2.62
CA TRP A 149 -12.01 27.03 -2.24
C TRP A 149 -11.95 28.50 -2.71
N GLN A 150 -10.83 29.19 -2.51
CA GLN A 150 -10.62 30.56 -2.97
C GLN A 150 -10.65 30.67 -4.49
N ASN A 151 -10.08 29.70 -5.20
CA ASN A 151 -10.13 29.66 -6.66
C ASN A 151 -11.56 29.46 -7.22
N LEU A 152 -12.50 29.02 -6.39
CA LEU A 152 -13.92 28.94 -6.70
C LEU A 152 -14.69 30.21 -6.27
N GLU A 153 -13.97 31.29 -5.97
CA GLU A 153 -14.50 32.62 -5.60
C GLU A 153 -15.28 32.66 -4.26
N TYR A 154 -15.10 31.66 -3.41
CA TYR A 154 -15.65 31.68 -2.04
C TYR A 154 -14.94 32.69 -1.15
N SER A 155 -15.69 33.23 -0.18
CA SER A 155 -15.23 34.27 0.73
C SER A 155 -14.19 33.79 1.76
N GLU A 156 -13.49 34.75 2.36
CA GLU A 156 -12.55 34.46 3.47
C GLU A 156 -13.27 33.85 4.67
N GLN A 157 -14.52 34.26 4.93
CA GLN A 157 -15.33 33.72 6.02
C GLN A 157 -15.66 32.24 5.79
N GLU A 158 -16.05 31.88 4.58
CA GLU A 158 -16.30 30.48 4.21
C GLU A 158 -15.01 29.63 4.27
N CYS A 159 -13.86 30.21 3.95
CA CYS A 159 -12.57 29.53 4.14
C CYS A 159 -12.27 29.24 5.62
N LYS A 160 -12.58 30.17 6.54
CA LYS A 160 -12.42 29.95 7.99
C LYS A 160 -13.36 28.86 8.50
N GLU A 161 -14.58 28.84 7.99
CA GLU A 161 -15.55 27.78 8.29
C GLU A 161 -15.07 26.43 7.79
N LEU A 162 -14.56 26.35 6.55
CA LEU A 162 -13.94 25.14 6.00
C LEU A 162 -12.81 24.61 6.89
N LEU A 163 -11.88 25.48 7.32
CA LEU A 163 -10.80 25.10 8.24
C LEU A 163 -11.32 24.57 9.58
N THR A 164 -12.38 25.18 10.10
CA THR A 164 -13.05 24.70 11.32
C THR A 164 -13.64 23.31 11.12
N GLN A 165 -14.25 23.05 9.96
CA GLN A 165 -14.76 21.72 9.61
C GLN A 165 -13.64 20.69 9.46
N PHE A 166 -12.50 21.06 8.86
CA PHE A 166 -11.32 20.20 8.75
C PHE A 166 -10.79 19.76 10.12
N GLN A 167 -10.71 20.69 11.07
CA GLN A 167 -10.28 20.38 12.44
C GLN A 167 -11.27 19.43 13.13
N LYS A 168 -12.57 19.67 12.99
CA LYS A 168 -13.61 18.77 13.53
C LYS A 168 -13.53 17.39 12.89
N TYR A 169 -13.31 17.33 11.58
CA TYR A 169 -13.16 16.08 10.84
C TYR A 169 -11.97 15.26 11.33
N ASP A 170 -10.80 15.90 11.48
CA ASP A 170 -9.58 15.26 12.00
C ASP A 170 -9.76 14.77 13.45
N GLN A 171 -10.51 15.51 14.26
CA GLN A 171 -10.77 15.14 15.66
C GLN A 171 -11.98 14.21 15.84
N LYS A 172 -12.67 13.80 14.75
CA LYS A 172 -13.94 13.05 14.79
C LYS A 172 -14.99 13.70 15.69
N LEU A 173 -15.05 15.02 15.69
CA LEU A 173 -16.11 15.76 16.39
C LEU A 173 -17.37 15.81 15.52
N LYS A 174 -18.52 16.01 16.16
CA LYS A 174 -19.81 16.21 15.49
C LYS A 174 -19.69 17.26 14.37
N PRO A 175 -20.23 17.00 13.16
CA PRO A 175 -21.07 15.85 12.76
C PRO A 175 -20.31 14.61 12.26
N TYR A 176 -18.98 14.56 12.42
CA TYR A 176 -18.13 13.52 11.84
C TYR A 176 -17.76 12.38 12.82
N ASP A 177 -18.53 12.20 13.87
CA ASP A 177 -18.34 11.17 14.91
C ASP A 177 -18.97 9.81 14.55
N LEU A 178 -19.90 9.76 13.59
CA LEU A 178 -20.62 8.54 13.17
C LEU A 178 -19.76 7.63 12.29
N SER A 179 -19.92 6.30 12.35
CA SER A 179 -19.18 5.37 11.47
C SER A 179 -19.49 5.58 9.99
N TYR A 180 -18.49 5.39 9.12
CA TYR A 180 -18.68 5.41 7.67
C TYR A 180 -19.08 4.02 7.14
N GLU A 181 -20.18 3.96 6.40
CA GLU A 181 -20.67 2.77 5.72
C GLU A 181 -20.62 2.97 4.19
N LYS A 182 -19.63 2.36 3.53
CA LYS A 182 -19.35 2.54 2.09
C LYS A 182 -20.57 2.34 1.18
N ASN A 183 -21.48 1.44 1.52
CA ASN A 183 -22.65 1.13 0.70
C ASN A 183 -23.80 2.12 0.88
N MET A 184 -23.76 2.96 1.92
CA MET A 184 -24.82 3.95 2.23
C MET A 184 -24.33 5.39 2.07
N ASP A 185 -23.06 5.66 2.40
CA ASP A 185 -22.51 7.01 2.51
C ASP A 185 -21.70 7.46 1.28
N MET A 186 -21.41 6.55 0.33
CA MET A 186 -20.75 6.93 -0.91
C MET A 186 -21.82 7.46 -1.88
N PRO A 187 -21.81 8.75 -2.26
CA PRO A 187 -22.76 9.27 -3.23
C PRO A 187 -22.64 8.48 -4.54
N GLU A 188 -23.78 8.09 -5.11
CA GLU A 188 -23.81 7.50 -6.45
C GLU A 188 -23.27 8.55 -7.44
N LEU A 189 -22.20 8.18 -8.14
CA LEU A 189 -21.55 8.98 -9.18
C LEU A 189 -22.32 8.87 -10.50
#